data_AF-A0A960B1J3-F1
#
_entry.id   AF-A0A960B1J3-F1
#
_cell.length_a   1.000
_cell.length_b   1.000
_cell.length_c   1.000
_cell.angle_alpha   90.00
_cell.angle_beta   90.00
_cell.angle_gamma   90.00
#
_symmetry.space_group_name_H-M   'P 1'
#
loop_
_entity.id
_entity.type
_entity.pdbx_description
1 polymer ?
#
loop_
_entity_poly.entity_id
_entity_poly.type
_entity_poly.pdbx_seq_one_letter_code
_entity_poly.pdbx_strand_id
1 'polypeptide(L)'
;MSQLAQLKQQINSIGNDAKTTAQGLSGFKSKFSQSVGQVSATIGGSAQQVDQKMIQTLQAAEKQVDAAIAALQQAAAAASSYAASL
;
A
#
# COMPACT_ATOMS: atom_id res chain seq x y z
N MET A 1 29.61 -19.48 -5.65
CA MET A 1 28.94 -18.17 -5.61
C MET A 1 29.47 -17.40 -4.42
N SER A 2 29.80 -16.12 -4.57
CA SER A 2 30.25 -15.28 -3.47
C SER A 2 29.08 -14.88 -2.57
N GLN A 3 29.36 -14.61 -1.28
CA GLN A 3 28.37 -14.08 -0.33
C GLN A 3 27.74 -12.78 -0.83
N LEU A 4 28.50 -11.96 -1.58
CA LEU A 4 28.03 -10.73 -2.21
C LEU A 4 26.97 -10.98 -3.29
N ALA A 5 27.15 -12.01 -4.13
CA ALA A 5 26.18 -12.39 -5.14
C ALA A 5 24.88 -12.91 -4.52
N GLN A 6 24.97 -13.67 -3.42
CA GLN A 6 23.81 -14.12 -2.65
C GLN A 6 23.05 -12.94 -2.03
N LEU A 7 23.76 -11.99 -1.42
CA LEU A 7 23.16 -10.78 -0.87
C LEU A 7 22.44 -9.95 -1.95
N LYS A 8 23.10 -9.71 -3.09
CA LYS A 8 22.51 -8.98 -4.22
C LYS A 8 21.21 -9.63 -4.71
N GLN A 9 21.20 -10.96 -4.81
CA GLN A 9 20.01 -11.70 -5.21
C GLN A 9 18.89 -11.59 -4.17
N GLN A 10 19.22 -11.69 -2.87
CA GLN A 10 18.25 -11.59 -1.79
C GLN A 10 17.63 -10.18 -1.69
N ILE A 11 18.45 -9.13 -1.80
CA ILE A 11 17.97 -7.74 -1.83
C ILE A 11 17.06 -7.50 -3.03
N ASN A 12 17.43 -7.97 -4.22
CA ASN A 12 16.59 -7.85 -5.42
C ASN A 12 15.25 -8.59 -5.26
N SER A 13 15.24 -9.76 -4.63
CA SER A 13 14.00 -10.50 -4.35
C SER A 13 13.08 -9.68 -3.45
N ILE A 14 13.60 -9.17 -2.32
CA ILE A 14 12.82 -8.36 -1.37
C ILE A 14 12.29 -7.09 -2.04
N GLY A 15 13.10 -6.43 -2.87
CA GLY A 15 12.68 -5.25 -3.60
C GLY A 15 11.54 -5.54 -4.59
N ASN A 16 11.61 -6.66 -5.30
CA ASN A 16 10.55 -7.10 -6.20
C ASN A 16 9.27 -7.50 -5.46
N ASP A 17 9.39 -8.18 -4.32
CA ASP A 17 8.26 -8.54 -3.47
C ASP A 17 7.57 -7.28 -2.96
N ALA A 18 8.33 -6.32 -2.42
CA ALA A 18 7.81 -5.04 -1.95
C ALA A 18 7.08 -4.27 -3.07
N LYS A 19 7.65 -4.23 -4.28
CA LYS A 19 7.03 -3.61 -5.45
C LYS A 19 5.72 -4.30 -5.84
N THR A 20 5.71 -5.63 -5.86
CA THR A 20 4.53 -6.44 -6.21
C THR A 20 3.42 -6.24 -5.17
N THR A 21 3.76 -6.26 -3.88
CA THR A 21 2.81 -5.96 -2.80
C THR A 21 2.28 -4.54 -2.89
N ALA A 22 3.12 -3.54 -3.16
CA ALA A 22 2.69 -2.16 -3.35
C ALA A 22 1.69 -2.01 -4.51
N GLN A 23 1.92 -2.70 -5.62
CA GLN A 23 0.98 -2.73 -6.76
C GLN A 23 -0.34 -3.40 -6.38
N GLY A 24 -0.30 -4.53 -5.68
CA GLY A 24 -1.49 -5.21 -5.17
C GLY A 24 -2.31 -4.34 -4.22
N LEU A 25 -1.63 -3.67 -3.28
CA LEU A 25 -2.25 -2.71 -2.36
C LEU A 25 -2.81 -1.50 -3.10
N SER A 26 -2.16 -1.00 -4.15
CA SER A 26 -2.70 0.09 -4.97
C SER A 26 -3.99 -0.32 -5.68
N GLY A 27 -4.05 -1.54 -6.23
CA GLY A 27 -5.28 -2.08 -6.81
C GLY A 27 -6.39 -2.28 -5.77
N PHE A 28 -6.02 -2.75 -4.57
CA PHE A 28 -6.94 -2.83 -3.44
C PHE A 28 -7.46 -1.45 -3.01
N LYS A 29 -6.58 -0.45 -2.87
CA LYS A 29 -6.93 0.92 -2.51
C LYS A 29 -7.98 1.50 -3.46
N SER A 30 -7.81 1.34 -4.77
CA SER A 30 -8.79 1.83 -5.75
C SER A 30 -10.17 1.19 -5.56
N LYS A 31 -10.23 -0.13 -5.36
CA LYS A 31 -11.48 -0.85 -5.08
C LYS A 31 -12.09 -0.42 -3.74
N PHE A 32 -11.26 -0.32 -2.71
CA PHE A 32 -11.66 0.09 -1.38
C PHE A 32 -12.25 1.50 -1.40
N SER A 33 -11.56 2.47 -2.00
CA SER A 33 -12.03 3.86 -2.15
C SER A 33 -13.37 3.93 -2.88
N GLN A 34 -13.55 3.13 -3.94
CA GLN A 34 -14.84 3.02 -4.63
C GLN A 34 -15.95 2.50 -3.72
N SER A 35 -15.70 1.44 -2.93
CA SER A 35 -16.64 0.93 -1.94
C SER A 35 -16.95 1.96 -0.84
N VAL A 36 -15.95 2.68 -0.35
CA VAL A 36 -16.14 3.77 0.63
C VAL A 36 -17.01 4.88 0.05
N GLY A 37 -16.81 5.24 -1.21
CA GLY A 37 -17.65 6.20 -1.93
C GLY A 37 -19.10 5.75 -2.04
N GLN A 38 -19.34 4.47 -2.37
CA GLN A 38 -20.69 3.89 -2.41
C GLN A 38 -21.36 3.89 -1.04
N VAL A 39 -20.64 3.48 0.01
CA VAL A 39 -21.14 3.51 1.39
C VAL A 39 -21.46 4.95 1.79
N SER A 40 -20.57 5.90 1.47
CA SER A 40 -20.77 7.33 1.75
C SER A 40 -21.99 7.90 1.01
N ALA A 41 -22.24 7.48 -0.23
CA ALA A 41 -23.40 7.92 -1.01
C ALA A 41 -24.71 7.37 -0.46
N THR A 42 -24.74 6.08 -0.07
CA THR A 42 -25.91 5.46 0.58
C THR A 42 -26.19 6.10 1.94
N ILE A 43 -25.12 6.38 2.71
CA ILE A 43 -25.18 7.03 4.01
C ILE A 43 -25.47 8.53 3.89
N GLY A 44 -25.20 9.19 2.75
CA GLY A 44 -25.42 10.63 2.57
C GLY A 44 -26.88 11.08 2.77
N GLY A 45 -27.84 10.15 2.82
CA GLY A 45 -29.23 10.39 3.25
C GLY A 45 -29.52 10.16 4.74
N SER A 46 -28.58 9.56 5.48
CA SER A 46 -28.69 9.15 6.88
C SER A 46 -27.91 10.12 7.78
N ALA A 47 -28.62 10.97 8.51
CA ALA A 47 -28.04 12.07 9.30
C ALA A 47 -27.46 11.66 10.68
N GLN A 48 -26.98 10.42 10.86
CA GLN A 48 -26.55 9.94 12.18
C GLN A 48 -25.04 10.09 12.42
N GLN A 49 -24.62 10.39 13.64
CA GLN A 49 -23.19 10.48 14.01
C GLN A 49 -22.43 9.17 13.83
N VAL A 50 -23.11 8.02 13.93
CA VAL A 50 -22.52 6.68 13.77
C VAL A 50 -22.02 6.48 12.35
N ASP A 51 -22.79 6.95 11.38
CA ASP A 51 -22.49 6.90 9.96
C ASP A 51 -21.24 7.73 9.61
N GLN A 52 -21.15 8.96 10.13
CA GLN A 52 -19.97 9.79 9.96
C GLN A 52 -18.71 9.15 10.55
N LYS A 53 -18.84 8.51 11.72
CA LYS A 53 -17.72 7.79 12.37
C LYS A 53 -17.27 6.59 11.54
N MET A 54 -18.21 5.88 10.90
CA MET A 54 -17.90 4.77 10.00
C MET A 54 -17.11 5.25 8.78
N ILE A 55 -17.57 6.31 8.11
CA ILE A 55 -16.86 6.90 6.96
C ILE A 55 -15.46 7.38 7.35
N GLN A 56 -15.31 8.07 8.49
CA GLN A 56 -14.00 8.49 8.98
C GLN A 56 -13.06 7.30 9.24
N THR A 57 -13.58 6.22 9.80
CA THR A 57 -12.80 4.99 10.05
C THR A 57 -12.33 4.37 8.74
N LEU A 58 -13.20 4.32 7.72
CA LEU A 58 -12.86 3.83 6.40
C LEU A 58 -11.81 4.71 5.70
N GLN A 59 -11.98 6.03 5.74
CA GLN A 59 -11.00 6.98 5.19
C GLN A 59 -9.64 6.89 5.89
N ALA A 60 -9.62 6.68 7.21
CA ALA A 60 -8.38 6.47 7.96
C ALA A 60 -7.67 5.18 7.50
N ALA A 61 -8.42 4.10 7.26
CA ALA A 61 -7.86 2.87 6.70
C ALA A 61 -7.29 3.10 5.30
N GLU A 62 -7.98 3.85 4.43
CA GLU A 62 -7.49 4.17 3.08
C GLU A 62 -6.16 4.93 3.12
N LYS A 63 -6.02 5.90 4.03
CA LYS A 63 -4.76 6.63 4.24
C LYS A 63 -3.63 5.72 4.71
N GLN A 64 -3.90 4.76 5.60
CA GLN A 64 -2.87 3.81 6.03
C GLN A 64 -2.44 2.87 4.89
N VAL A 65 -3.38 2.44 4.04
CA VAL A 65 -3.04 1.66 2.85
C VAL A 65 -2.16 2.47 1.90
N ASP A 66 -2.48 3.75 1.69
CA ASP A 66 -1.65 4.66 0.87
C ASP A 66 -0.23 4.81 1.44
N ALA A 67 -0.11 5.04 2.75
CA ALA A 67 1.17 5.13 3.42
C ALA A 67 1.98 3.81 3.31
N ALA A 68 1.31 2.65 3.43
CA ALA A 68 1.95 1.36 3.26
C ALA A 68 2.46 1.15 1.82
N ILE A 69 1.68 1.55 0.81
CA ILE A 69 2.12 1.53 -0.60
C ILE A 69 3.38 2.37 -0.78
N ALA A 70 3.39 3.61 -0.26
CA ALA A 70 4.53 4.50 -0.36
C ALA A 70 5.78 3.92 0.34
N ALA A 71 5.61 3.36 1.54
CA ALA A 71 6.70 2.73 2.28
C ALA A 71 7.29 1.53 1.53
N LEU A 72 6.46 0.69 0.93
CA LEU A 72 6.91 -0.46 0.14
C LEU A 72 7.60 -0.04 -1.16
N GLN A 73 7.12 1.02 -1.83
CA GLN A 73 7.80 1.58 -3.01
C GLN A 73 9.17 2.14 -2.65
N GLN A 74 9.29 2.82 -1.51
CA GLN A 74 10.57 3.34 -1.03
C GLN A 74 11.53 2.21 -0.67
N ALA A 75 11.05 1.15 0.00
CA ALA A 75 11.85 -0.03 0.30
C ALA A 75 12.34 -0.72 -0.98
N ALA A 76 11.48 -0.85 -2.00
CA ALA A 76 11.85 -1.40 -3.29
C ALA A 76 12.94 -0.56 -3.99
N ALA A 77 12.78 0.76 -3.99
CA ALA A 77 13.77 1.67 -4.58
C ALA A 77 15.13 1.60 -3.85
N ALA A 78 15.13 1.58 -2.52
CA ALA A 78 16.33 1.43 -1.71
C ALA A 78 17.02 0.08 -1.96
N ALA A 79 16.24 -1.00 -2.02
CA ALA A 79 16.75 -2.34 -2.34
C ALA A 79 17.41 -2.38 -3.74
N SER A 80 16.73 -1.85 -4.77
CA SER A 80 17.30 -1.79 -6.12
C SER A 80 18.57 -0.93 -6.19
N SER A 81 18.59 0.22 -5.52
CA SER A 81 19.75 1.10 -5.47
C SER A 81 20.94 0.43 -4.77
N TYR A 82 20.70 -0.23 -3.64
CA TYR A 82 21.74 -0.97 -2.91
C TYR A 82 22.27 -2.14 -3.73
N ALA A 83 21.40 -2.93 -4.35
CA ALA A 83 21.80 -4.04 -5.22
C ALA A 83 22.59 -3.57 -6.47
N ALA A 84 22.34 -2.37 -6.97
CA ALA A 84 23.10 -1.77 -8.07
C ALA A 84 24.50 -1.29 -7.63
N SER A 85 24.67 -0.94 -6.35
CA SER A 85 25.96 -0.53 -5.78
C SER A 85 26.87 -1.70 -5.37
N LEU A 86 26.32 -2.92 -5.28
CA LEU A 86 27.02 -4.18 -5.01
C LEU A 86 27.49 -4.86 -6.30
#